data_AF-E9RZR4-F1
#
_entry.id   AF-E9RZR4-F1
#
_cell.length_a   1.000
_cell.length_b   1.000
_cell.length_c   1.000
_cell.angle_alpha   90.00
_cell.angle_beta   90.00
_cell.angle_gamma   90.00
#
_symmetry.space_group_name_H-M   'P 1'
#
loop_
_entity.id
_entity.type
_entity.pdbx_description
1 polymer ?
#
loop_
_entity_poly.entity_id
_entity_poly.type
_entity_poly.pdbx_seq_one_letter_code
_entity_poly.pdbx_strand_id
1 'polypeptide(L)' 'MNVTLLSKDSGYIPSYKRTKITDKLHSSFGFRTDYEFIRKSTMRTIIKETKQKK' A
#
# COMPACT_ATOMS: atom_id res chain seq x y z
N MET A 1 10.81 -8.69 12.00
CA MET A 1 9.96 -7.52 11.66
C MET A 1 9.55 -7.63 10.20
N ASN A 2 8.25 -7.65 9.89
CA ASN A 2 7.76 -7.69 8.51
C ASN A 2 7.69 -6.27 7.96
N VAL A 3 8.77 -5.81 7.33
CA VAL A 3 8.88 -4.43 6.81
C VAL A 3 8.57 -4.39 5.33
N THR A 4 7.68 -3.49 4.92
CA THR A 4 7.44 -3.22 3.51
C THR A 4 8.70 -2.62 2.89
N LEU A 5 9.14 -3.16 1.75
CA LEU A 5 10.30 -2.67 1.01
C LEU A 5 9.87 -1.69 -0.08
N LEU A 6 10.61 -0.58 -0.21
CA LEU A 6 10.46 0.39 -1.29
C LEU A 6 11.65 0.29 -2.25
N SER A 7 11.55 -0.59 -3.24
CA SER A 7 12.55 -0.71 -4.30
C SER A 7 12.65 0.61 -5.07
N LYS A 8 13.87 1.01 -5.48
CA LYS A 8 14.06 2.23 -6.30
C LYS A 8 13.42 2.07 -7.68
N ASP A 9 13.47 0.86 -8.22
CA ASP A 9 13.05 0.54 -9.59
C ASP A 9 11.75 -0.27 -9.69
N SER A 10 11.25 -0.81 -8.56
CA SER A 10 10.15 -1.79 -8.53
C SER A 10 8.89 -1.33 -7.77
N GLY A 11 8.88 -0.10 -7.23
CA GLY A 11 7.72 0.42 -6.51
C GLY A 11 7.62 -0.08 -5.07
N TYR A 12 6.39 -0.20 -4.56
CA TYR A 12 6.09 -0.57 -3.17
C TYR A 12 5.81 -2.08 -3.06
N ILE A 13 6.57 -2.81 -2.25
CA ILE A 13 6.40 -4.26 -2.03
C ILE A 13 5.81 -4.50 -0.64
N PRO A 14 4.53 -4.87 -0.51
CA PRO A 14 3.90 -5.12 0.78
C PRO A 14 4.57 -6.30 1.52
N SER A 15 4.77 -6.15 2.84
CA SER A 15 5.36 -7.18 3.70
C SER A 15 4.37 -8.21 4.25
N TYR A 16 3.10 -8.08 3.86
CA TYR A 16 2.02 -8.97 4.23
C TYR A 16 1.64 -9.90 3.07
N LYS A 17 1.13 -11.08 3.43
CA LYS A 17 0.57 -12.02 2.45
C LYS A 17 -0.86 -11.58 2.11
N ARG A 18 -1.22 -11.63 0.83
CA ARG A 18 -2.58 -11.38 0.36
C ARG A 18 -3.54 -12.44 0.93
N THR A 19 -4.59 -12.00 1.59
CA THR A 19 -5.65 -12.82 2.20
C THR A 19 -7.01 -12.20 1.89
N LYS A 20 -8.09 -12.95 2.11
CA LYS A 20 -9.46 -12.42 1.97
C LYS A 20 -9.70 -11.16 2.83
N ILE A 21 -9.00 -11.03 3.95
CA ILE A 21 -9.11 -9.87 4.83
C ILE A 21 -8.43 -8.65 4.20
N THR A 22 -7.19 -8.80 3.71
CA THR A 22 -6.49 -7.69 3.04
C THR A 22 -7.22 -7.26 1.78
N ASP A 23 -7.84 -8.19 1.06
CA ASP A 23 -8.60 -7.88 -0.16
C ASP A 23 -9.83 -7.02 0.13
N LYS A 24 -10.61 -7.37 1.16
CA LYS A 24 -11.73 -6.55 1.63
C LYS A 24 -11.26 -5.16 2.08
N LEU A 25 -10.10 -5.09 2.74
CA LEU A 25 -9.52 -3.83 3.18
C LEU A 25 -9.13 -2.96 1.98
N HIS A 26 -8.40 -3.51 1.01
CA HIS A 26 -8.07 -2.80 -0.23
C HIS A 26 -9.31 -2.33 -1.00
N SER A 27 -10.36 -3.14 -1.09
CA SER A 27 -11.64 -2.73 -1.69
C SER A 27 -12.32 -1.58 -0.94
N SER A 28 -12.25 -1.57 0.39
CA SER A 28 -12.83 -0.49 1.20
C SER A 28 -12.06 0.83 1.11
N PHE A 29 -10.74 0.76 0.92
CA PHE A 29 -9.87 1.94 0.89
C PHE A 29 -9.52 2.42 -0.54
N GLY A 30 -9.92 1.66 -1.58
CA GLY A 30 -9.79 2.09 -2.97
C GLY A 30 -8.38 2.08 -3.55
N PHE A 31 -7.39 1.47 -2.87
CA PHE A 31 -6.03 1.34 -3.38
C PHE A 31 -5.54 -0.11 -3.29
N ARG A 32 -4.84 -0.61 -4.33
CA ARG A 32 -4.24 -1.95 -4.39
C ARG A 32 -2.73 -1.84 -4.57
N THR A 33 -1.99 -2.46 -3.65
CA THR A 33 -0.51 -2.41 -3.58
C THR A 33 0.17 -3.52 -4.40
N ASP A 34 -0.61 -4.42 -5.01
CA ASP A 34 -0.13 -5.67 -5.59
C ASP A 34 -0.33 -5.80 -7.11
N TYR A 35 -1.20 -4.98 -7.70
CA TYR A 35 -1.43 -4.94 -9.16
C TYR A 35 -0.82 -3.72 -9.83
N GLU A 36 -0.71 -2.60 -9.10
CA GLU A 36 -0.23 -1.36 -9.66
C GLU A 36 1.15 -1.03 -9.09
N PHE A 37 2.03 -0.58 -9.98
CA PHE A 37 3.32 -0.04 -9.59
C PHE A 37 3.09 1.29 -8.85
N ILE A 38 2.93 1.23 -7.53
CA ILE A 38 2.73 2.45 -6.75
C ILE A 38 4.07 3.16 -6.57
N ARG A 39 4.16 4.38 -7.10
CA ARG A 39 5.32 5.26 -6.92
C ARG A 39 5.44 5.69 -5.46
N LYS A 40 6.67 5.97 -5.01
CA LYS A 40 6.94 6.41 -3.63
C LYS A 40 6.21 7.71 -3.26
N SER A 41 5.96 8.59 -4.22
CA SER A 41 5.19 9.82 -4.01
C SER A 41 3.73 9.51 -3.69
N THR A 42 3.08 8.67 -4.51
CA THR A 42 1.68 8.26 -4.33
C THR A 42 1.45 7.58 -2.98
N MET A 43 2.32 6.63 -2.59
CA MET A 43 2.20 6.00 -1.26
C MET A 43 2.35 7.00 -0.11
N ARG A 44 3.22 8.01 -0.24
CA ARG A 44 3.36 9.06 0.79
C ARG A 44 2.09 9.91 0.89
N THR A 45 1.44 10.22 -0.23
CA THR A 45 0.15 10.91 -0.25
C THR A 45 -0.92 10.08 0.45
N ILE A 46 -1.06 8.79 0.11
CA ILE A 46 -2.02 7.87 0.75
C ILE A 46 -1.79 7.81 2.27
N ILE A 47 -0.55 7.68 2.73
CA ILE A 47 -0.21 7.66 4.17
C ILE A 47 -0.55 9.00 4.84
N LYS A 48 -0.32 10.12 4.15
CA LYS A 48 -0.66 11.45 4.66
C LYS A 48 -2.18 11.61 4.81
N GLU A 49 -2.95 11.24 3.78
CA GLU A 49 -4.41 11.33 3.77
C GLU A 49 -5.05 10.44 4.85
N THR A 50 -4.56 9.20 4.98
CA THR A 50 -5.05 8.26 6.01
C THR A 50 -4.75 8.71 7.43
N LYS A 51 -3.67 9.46 7.66
CA LYS A 51 -3.38 10.09 8.96
C LYS A 51 -4.17 11.37 9.22
N GLN A 52 -4.66 12.04 8.16
CA GLN A 52 -5.38 13.31 8.25
C GLN A 52 -6.91 13.15 8.33
N LYS A 53 -7.47 12.03 7.84
CA LYS A 53 -8.85 11.65 8.15
C LYS A 53 -8.95 11.32 9.63
N LYS A 54 -9.31 12.33 10.43
CA LYS A 54 -9.69 12.22 11.84
C LYS A 54 -11.17 11.88 11.96
#